data_AF-A0AAW3Z203-F1
#
_entry.id   AF-A0AAW3Z203-F1
#
_cell.length_a   1.000
_cell.length_b   1.000
_cell.length_c   1.000
_cell.angle_alpha   90.00
_cell.angle_beta   90.00
_cell.angle_gamma   90.00
#
_symmetry.space_group_name_H-M   'P 1'
#
loop_
_entity.id
_entity.type
_entity.pdbx_description
1 polymer ?
#
loop_
_entity_poly.entity_id
_entity_poly.type
_entity_poly.pdbx_seq_one_letter_code
_entity_poly.pdbx_strand_id
1 'polypeptide(L)'
;MVVFQQGYTQKDIDRINQYTEELDSRIIYVKNKQGLIDFLNQRKEKKRLIKEMVFFCHGIIDYATFHYQGENVEEGLFGSEEIEKVYESIFDFDSKITTYACRAGISESGGDFTGKYAGQDKSPAQRMANAWDVEVKAFEKRSIYNVVYGTGKEIKEADEYGKVIDKHQTDIDIYKKEKEKGNKNAKPPEKPKDYEIMKKRNEDLKVRDENGNKGGGPIAPNGSWHLPGTADTPTGLKTGLQNYKPIEWNT
;
A
#
# COMPACT_ATOMS: atom_id res chain seq x y z
N MET A 1 -0.37 -10.94 0.26
CA MET A 1 -1.18 -9.87 0.88
C MET A 1 -2.03 -10.46 2.00
N VAL A 2 -2.14 -9.76 3.14
CA VAL A 2 -3.09 -10.09 4.21
C VAL A 2 -4.13 -8.98 4.24
N VAL A 3 -5.41 -9.33 4.22
CA VAL A 3 -6.52 -8.37 4.17
C VAL A 3 -7.45 -8.62 5.35
N PHE A 4 -7.79 -7.55 6.07
CA PHE A 4 -8.88 -7.61 7.03
C PHE A 4 -10.20 -7.58 6.27
N GLN A 5 -11.03 -8.61 6.43
CA GLN A 5 -12.22 -8.80 5.61
C GLN A 5 -13.34 -7.80 5.90
N GLN A 6 -13.36 -7.26 7.12
CA GLN A 6 -14.42 -6.38 7.58
C GLN A 6 -14.50 -5.11 6.71
N GLY A 7 -15.73 -4.72 6.36
CA GLY A 7 -16.01 -3.59 5.47
C GLY A 7 -15.98 -3.91 3.97
N TYR A 8 -15.39 -5.03 3.54
CA TYR A 8 -15.41 -5.44 2.14
C TYR A 8 -16.68 -6.22 1.78
N THR A 9 -17.29 -5.87 0.65
CA THR A 9 -18.38 -6.63 0.07
C THR A 9 -17.88 -7.92 -0.58
N GLN A 10 -18.77 -8.86 -0.90
CA GLN A 10 -18.39 -10.05 -1.67
C GLN A 10 -17.80 -9.68 -3.03
N LYS A 11 -18.33 -8.64 -3.70
CA LYS A 11 -17.79 -8.16 -4.98
C LYS A 11 -16.37 -7.63 -4.86
N ASP A 12 -16.06 -6.95 -3.76
CA ASP A 12 -14.70 -6.50 -3.50
C ASP A 12 -13.75 -7.67 -3.32
N ILE A 13 -14.15 -8.66 -2.52
CA ILE A 13 -13.38 -9.87 -2.27
C ILE A 13 -13.12 -10.60 -3.59
N ASP A 14 -14.15 -10.76 -4.43
CA ASP A 14 -14.02 -11.41 -5.75
C ASP A 14 -13.03 -10.67 -6.65
N ARG A 15 -13.08 -9.33 -6.69
CA ARG A 15 -12.12 -8.52 -7.47
C ARG A 15 -10.71 -8.59 -6.92
N ILE A 16 -10.54 -8.49 -5.61
CA ILE A 16 -9.23 -8.60 -4.97
C ILE A 16 -8.63 -9.96 -5.25
N ASN A 17 -9.41 -11.05 -5.16
CA ASN A 17 -8.97 -12.40 -5.47
C ASN A 17 -8.53 -12.50 -6.93
N GLN A 18 -9.38 -12.05 -7.87
CA GLN A 18 -9.09 -12.07 -9.30
C GLN A 18 -7.76 -11.34 -9.60
N TYR A 19 -7.61 -10.08 -9.15
CA TYR A 19 -6.42 -9.30 -9.45
C TYR A 19 -5.17 -9.85 -8.73
N THR A 20 -5.33 -10.43 -7.55
CA THR A 20 -4.22 -11.09 -6.85
C THR A 20 -3.74 -12.33 -7.61
N GLU A 21 -4.65 -13.11 -8.20
CA GLU A 21 -4.31 -14.26 -9.04
C GLU A 21 -3.65 -13.84 -10.36
N GLU A 22 -4.16 -12.81 -11.03
CA GLU A 22 -3.57 -12.24 -12.25
C GLU A 22 -2.13 -11.72 -12.04
N LEU A 23 -1.80 -11.34 -10.79
CA LEU A 23 -0.47 -10.88 -10.36
C LEU A 23 0.40 -12.00 -9.75
N ASP A 24 0.02 -13.28 -9.93
CA ASP A 24 0.71 -14.46 -9.39
C ASP A 24 1.05 -14.33 -7.89
N SER A 25 0.10 -13.79 -7.13
CA SER A 25 0.27 -13.41 -5.74
C SER A 25 -0.68 -14.19 -4.84
N ARG A 26 -0.30 -14.34 -3.56
CA ARG A 26 -1.13 -15.01 -2.55
C ARG A 26 -1.87 -14.01 -1.68
N ILE A 27 -3.16 -14.24 -1.47
CA ILE A 27 -3.98 -13.50 -0.51
C ILE A 27 -4.39 -14.37 0.68
N ILE A 28 -4.51 -13.75 1.84
CA ILE A 28 -5.07 -14.32 3.07
C ILE A 28 -6.01 -13.30 3.68
N TYR A 29 -7.19 -13.74 4.09
CA TYR A 29 -8.16 -12.92 4.80
C TYR A 29 -8.12 -13.25 6.29
N VAL A 30 -8.11 -12.21 7.11
CA VAL A 30 -8.24 -12.31 8.57
C VAL A 30 -9.45 -11.49 9.01
N LYS A 31 -10.05 -11.87 10.15
CA LYS A 31 -11.25 -11.20 10.67
C LYS A 31 -10.95 -10.20 11.79
N ASN A 32 -9.80 -10.34 12.44
CA ASN A 32 -9.42 -9.55 13.61
C ASN A 32 -7.91 -9.64 13.88
N LYS A 33 -7.45 -8.87 14.86
CA LYS A 33 -6.05 -8.79 15.30
C LYS A 33 -5.47 -10.13 15.73
N GLN A 34 -6.26 -11.00 16.37
CA GLN A 34 -5.79 -12.33 16.75
C GLN A 34 -5.50 -13.19 15.52
N GLY A 35 -6.39 -13.16 14.52
CA GLY A 35 -6.17 -13.85 13.24
C GLY A 35 -4.90 -13.36 12.51
N LEU A 36 -4.57 -12.07 12.60
CA LEU A 36 -3.30 -11.55 12.09
C LEU A 36 -2.10 -12.12 12.87
N ILE A 37 -2.14 -12.09 14.20
CA ILE A 37 -1.07 -12.63 15.06
C ILE A 37 -0.86 -14.12 14.78
N ASP A 38 -1.92 -14.90 14.73
CA ASP A 38 -1.87 -16.34 14.47
C ASP A 38 -1.25 -16.63 13.09
N PHE A 39 -1.65 -15.87 12.07
CA PHE A 39 -1.09 -16.00 10.72
C PHE A 39 0.41 -15.69 10.69
N LEU A 40 0.84 -14.61 11.34
CA LEU A 40 2.25 -14.23 11.42
C LEU A 40 3.04 -15.30 12.17
N ASN A 41 2.57 -15.74 13.33
CA ASN A 41 3.27 -16.70 14.17
C ASN A 41 3.36 -18.11 13.54
N GLN A 42 2.42 -18.50 12.69
CA GLN A 42 2.48 -19.76 11.93
C GLN A 42 3.75 -19.86 11.05
N ARG A 43 4.36 -18.73 10.71
CA ARG A 43 5.60 -18.71 9.91
C ARG A 43 6.78 -19.39 10.61
N LYS A 44 6.78 -19.40 11.94
CA LYS A 44 7.79 -20.09 12.76
C LYS A 44 7.81 -21.59 12.45
N GLU A 45 6.64 -22.23 12.47
CA GLU A 45 6.49 -23.66 12.15
C GLU A 45 6.83 -23.94 10.68
N LYS A 46 6.44 -23.03 9.80
CA LYS A 46 6.71 -23.12 8.35
C LYS A 46 8.16 -22.82 7.98
N LYS A 47 9.01 -22.43 8.94
CA LYS A 47 10.42 -22.02 8.72
C LYS A 47 10.55 -21.00 7.60
N ARG A 48 9.61 -20.06 7.53
CA ARG A 48 9.54 -19.08 6.44
C ARG A 48 9.66 -17.68 6.99
N LEU A 49 10.86 -17.11 6.91
CA LEU A 49 11.11 -15.78 7.42
C LEU A 49 10.38 -14.70 6.60
N ILE A 50 10.12 -13.57 7.24
CA ILE A 50 9.64 -12.33 6.62
C ILE A 50 10.87 -11.52 6.27
N LYS A 51 11.01 -11.07 5.02
CA LYS A 51 12.03 -10.10 4.59
C LYS A 51 11.50 -8.67 4.56
N GLU A 52 10.22 -8.53 4.22
CA GLU A 52 9.56 -7.23 4.13
C GLU A 52 8.10 -7.36 4.58
N MET A 53 7.65 -6.41 5.39
CA MET A 53 6.27 -6.27 5.81
C MET A 53 5.82 -4.82 5.68
N VAL A 54 4.70 -4.60 5.00
CA VAL A 54 4.15 -3.27 4.79
C VAL A 54 2.71 -3.21 5.30
N PHE A 55 2.43 -2.24 6.17
CA PHE A 55 1.09 -1.98 6.69
C PHE A 55 0.43 -0.83 5.95
N PHE A 56 -0.71 -1.12 5.32
CA PHE A 56 -1.61 -0.12 4.73
C PHE A 56 -2.91 -0.12 5.53
N CYS A 57 -3.04 0.84 6.43
CA CYS A 57 -4.22 0.99 7.28
C CYS A 57 -4.33 2.41 7.84
N HIS A 58 -5.46 2.67 8.49
CA HIS A 58 -5.61 3.85 9.32
C HIS A 58 -4.78 3.72 10.60
N GLY A 59 -4.52 4.85 11.25
CA GLY A 59 -3.79 4.91 12.51
C GLY A 59 -4.41 5.90 13.47
N ILE A 60 -4.43 5.54 14.73
CA ILE A 60 -4.64 6.45 15.85
C ILE A 60 -3.39 6.38 16.74
N ILE A 61 -3.30 7.26 17.74
CA ILE A 61 -2.19 7.19 18.70
C ILE A 61 -2.15 5.78 19.30
N ASP A 62 -0.95 5.21 19.37
CA ASP A 62 -0.65 3.87 19.88
C ASP A 62 -1.18 2.65 19.10
N TYR A 63 -1.99 2.83 18.05
CA TYR A 63 -2.60 1.71 17.32
C TYR A 63 -2.61 1.89 15.80
N ALA A 64 -2.21 0.83 15.09
CA ALA A 64 -2.69 0.58 13.75
C ALA A 64 -4.14 0.06 13.83
N THR A 65 -5.03 0.56 12.97
CA THR A 65 -6.46 0.23 13.02
C THR A 65 -6.93 -0.31 11.67
N PHE A 66 -7.35 -1.57 11.68
CA PHE A 66 -7.82 -2.29 10.51
C PHE A 66 -9.34 -2.29 10.33
N HIS A 67 -10.09 -1.89 11.37
CA HIS A 67 -11.55 -1.75 11.37
C HIS A 67 -11.99 -0.29 11.55
N TYR A 68 -11.16 0.67 11.14
CA TYR A 68 -11.37 2.09 11.45
C TYR A 68 -12.77 2.57 11.02
N GLN A 69 -13.52 3.13 11.98
CA GLN A 69 -14.89 3.62 11.79
C GLN A 69 -15.91 2.57 11.27
N GLY A 70 -15.57 1.29 11.30
CA GLY A 70 -16.50 0.20 11.00
C GLY A 70 -17.07 -0.44 12.27
N GLU A 71 -17.67 -1.62 12.10
CA GLU A 71 -18.14 -2.47 13.20
C GLU A 71 -16.96 -3.15 13.93
N ASN A 72 -17.10 -3.45 15.22
CA ASN A 72 -16.08 -4.18 16.00
C ASN A 72 -14.67 -3.56 15.91
N VAL A 73 -14.57 -2.23 16.08
CA VAL A 73 -13.32 -1.46 15.97
C VAL A 73 -12.19 -2.06 16.83
N GLU A 74 -12.52 -2.47 18.07
CA GLU A 74 -11.60 -3.07 19.05
C GLU A 74 -10.90 -4.33 18.52
N GLU A 75 -11.60 -5.12 17.70
CA GLU A 75 -11.04 -6.32 17.08
C GLU A 75 -10.00 -6.00 16.00
N GLY A 76 -9.99 -4.77 15.48
CA GLY A 76 -9.06 -4.27 14.49
C GLY A 76 -7.93 -3.41 15.05
N LEU A 77 -7.85 -3.20 16.38
CA LEU A 77 -6.78 -2.41 17.01
C LEU A 77 -5.54 -3.27 17.23
N PHE A 78 -4.42 -2.88 16.61
CA PHE A 78 -3.14 -3.55 16.75
C PHE A 78 -2.13 -2.56 17.35
N GLY A 79 -1.84 -2.73 18.64
CA GLY A 79 -0.97 -1.86 19.43
C GLY A 79 0.08 -2.65 20.20
N SER A 80 0.57 -2.08 21.32
CA SER A 80 1.69 -2.66 22.08
C SER A 80 1.47 -4.12 22.47
N GLU A 81 0.29 -4.45 23.02
CA GLU A 81 -0.01 -5.80 23.48
C GLU A 81 -0.03 -6.82 22.33
N GLU A 82 -0.47 -6.42 21.14
CA GLU A 82 -0.47 -7.29 19.97
C GLU A 82 0.94 -7.43 19.37
N ILE A 83 1.73 -6.35 19.38
CA ILE A 83 3.12 -6.37 18.91
C ILE A 83 3.94 -7.38 19.70
N GLU A 84 3.80 -7.39 21.03
CA GLU A 84 4.52 -8.30 21.92
C GLU A 84 4.14 -9.78 21.74
N LYS A 85 2.97 -10.07 21.15
CA LYS A 85 2.51 -11.44 20.88
C LYS A 85 3.08 -12.02 19.58
N VAL A 86 3.70 -11.21 18.73
CA VAL A 86 4.31 -11.67 17.47
C VAL A 86 5.75 -12.12 17.74
N TYR A 87 6.10 -13.32 17.29
CA TYR A 87 7.44 -13.87 17.51
C TYR A 87 8.50 -13.16 16.67
N GLU A 88 9.49 -12.55 17.31
CA GLU A 88 10.71 -12.01 16.68
C GLU A 88 11.33 -12.99 15.67
N SER A 89 11.43 -14.28 16.04
CA SER A 89 12.02 -15.35 15.21
C SER A 89 11.38 -15.60 13.83
N ILE A 90 10.27 -14.94 13.49
CA ILE A 90 9.68 -15.01 12.13
C ILE A 90 10.29 -13.99 11.17
N PHE A 91 11.07 -13.03 11.67
CA PHE A 91 11.75 -12.03 10.88
C PHE A 91 13.16 -12.52 10.53
N ASP A 92 13.59 -12.22 9.31
CA ASP A 92 14.97 -12.40 8.86
C ASP A 92 15.88 -11.28 9.39
N PHE A 93 17.20 -11.48 9.39
CA PHE A 93 18.16 -10.55 10.01
C PHE A 93 18.22 -9.16 9.33
N ASP A 94 17.83 -9.08 8.06
CA ASP A 94 17.78 -7.86 7.25
C ASP A 94 16.36 -7.38 6.98
N SER A 95 15.39 -7.85 7.79
CA SER A 95 13.98 -7.53 7.64
C SER A 95 13.71 -6.04 7.72
N LYS A 96 12.73 -5.60 6.93
CA LYS A 96 12.26 -4.21 6.94
C LYS A 96 10.76 -4.16 7.12
N ILE A 97 10.32 -3.21 7.92
CA ILE A 97 8.91 -2.93 8.11
C ILE A 97 8.64 -1.49 7.67
N THR A 98 7.56 -1.28 6.92
CA THR A 98 7.04 0.05 6.65
C THR A 98 5.59 0.12 7.08
N THR A 99 5.22 1.11 7.88
CA THR A 99 3.84 1.35 8.25
C THR A 99 3.38 2.72 7.76
N TYR A 100 2.29 2.69 7.00
CA TYR A 100 1.58 3.89 6.54
C TYR A 100 0.38 4.22 7.44
N ALA A 101 0.29 3.64 8.65
CA ALA A 101 -0.69 4.08 9.65
C ALA A 101 -0.37 5.50 10.11
N CYS A 102 -1.40 6.34 10.20
CA CYS A 102 -1.28 7.72 10.65
C CYS A 102 -0.59 7.79 12.02
N ARG A 103 0.45 8.61 12.16
CA ARG A 103 1.10 8.92 13.44
C ARG A 103 1.68 7.69 14.15
N ALA A 104 1.98 6.61 13.43
CA ALA A 104 2.61 5.42 14.02
C ALA A 104 4.02 5.68 14.60
N GLY A 105 4.65 6.81 14.23
CA GLY A 105 5.94 7.25 14.75
C GLY A 105 5.89 8.10 16.03
N ILE A 106 4.71 8.32 16.63
CA ILE A 106 4.53 9.08 17.88
C ILE A 106 3.58 8.36 18.84
N SER A 107 3.62 8.71 20.14
CA SER A 107 2.71 8.20 21.17
C SER A 107 1.94 9.30 21.91
N GLU A 108 2.21 10.57 21.60
CA GLU A 108 1.49 11.70 22.20
C GLU A 108 0.43 12.25 21.25
N SER A 109 -0.76 12.55 21.78
CA SER A 109 -1.83 13.19 21.00
C SER A 109 -1.65 14.71 21.01
N GLY A 110 -1.73 15.34 19.84
CA GLY A 110 -1.59 16.79 19.71
C GLY A 110 -1.75 17.27 18.28
N GLY A 111 -2.01 18.57 18.14
CA GLY A 111 -2.09 19.27 16.84
C GLY A 111 -0.78 19.97 16.44
N ASP A 112 0.05 20.35 17.42
CA ASP A 112 1.31 21.06 17.22
C ASP A 112 2.37 20.61 18.25
N PHE A 113 3.47 20.10 17.72
CA PHE A 113 4.64 19.64 18.47
C PHE A 113 5.88 20.53 18.26
N THR A 114 5.69 21.77 17.79
CA THR A 114 6.81 22.72 17.63
C THR A 114 7.52 22.92 18.98
N GLY A 115 8.79 22.51 19.05
CA GLY A 115 9.59 22.57 20.28
C GLY A 115 9.16 21.58 21.38
N LYS A 116 8.32 20.58 21.05
CA LYS A 116 7.78 19.61 22.00
C LYS A 116 8.13 18.18 21.62
N TYR A 117 8.27 17.34 22.63
CA TYR A 117 8.43 15.91 22.46
C TYR A 117 7.09 15.24 22.13
N ALA A 118 7.09 14.26 21.23
CA ALA A 118 5.87 13.58 20.77
C ALA A 118 5.86 12.07 21.11
N GLY A 119 6.78 11.60 21.95
CA GLY A 119 6.80 10.19 22.35
C GLY A 119 7.34 9.25 21.29
N GLN A 120 8.28 9.69 20.46
CA GLN A 120 8.90 8.86 19.41
C GLN A 120 9.46 7.54 19.95
N ASP A 121 10.09 7.57 21.14
CA ASP A 121 10.68 6.41 21.84
C ASP A 121 9.65 5.37 22.30
N LYS A 122 8.38 5.76 22.44
CA LYS A 122 7.26 4.92 22.91
C LYS A 122 6.25 4.62 21.80
N SER A 123 6.48 5.15 20.60
CA SER A 123 5.59 5.00 19.46
C SER A 123 5.39 3.54 19.05
N PRO A 124 4.28 3.21 18.36
CA PRO A 124 4.09 1.88 17.76
C PRO A 124 5.27 1.44 16.89
N ALA A 125 5.85 2.36 16.11
CA ALA A 125 7.01 2.08 15.28
C ALA A 125 8.24 1.66 16.09
N GLN A 126 8.54 2.39 17.17
CA GLN A 126 9.66 2.04 18.04
C GLN A 126 9.41 0.73 18.80
N ARG A 127 8.17 0.47 19.22
CA ARG A 127 7.79 -0.80 19.86
C ARG A 127 7.95 -1.98 18.91
N MET A 128 7.48 -1.86 17.67
CA MET A 128 7.71 -2.88 16.63
C MET A 128 9.20 -3.11 16.39
N ALA A 129 9.99 -2.03 16.30
CA ALA A 129 11.43 -2.14 16.08
C ALA A 129 12.09 -2.93 17.21
N ASN A 130 11.82 -2.55 18.46
CA ASN A 130 12.40 -3.22 19.63
C ASN A 130 11.92 -4.67 19.79
N ALA A 131 10.62 -4.92 19.66
CA ALA A 131 10.05 -6.24 19.95
C ALA A 131 10.41 -7.29 18.90
N TRP A 132 10.69 -6.86 17.67
CA TRP A 132 10.92 -7.76 16.55
C TRP A 132 12.35 -7.73 16.02
N ASP A 133 13.22 -6.90 16.62
CA ASP A 133 14.60 -6.68 16.20
C ASP A 133 14.75 -6.31 14.71
N VAL A 134 13.97 -5.31 14.26
CA VAL A 134 13.91 -4.89 12.85
C VAL A 134 13.86 -3.38 12.68
N GLU A 135 14.36 -2.89 11.53
CA GLU A 135 14.14 -1.48 11.14
C GLU A 135 12.68 -1.26 10.74
N VAL A 136 12.05 -0.26 11.34
CA VAL A 136 10.68 0.16 11.05
C VAL A 136 10.67 1.57 10.49
N LYS A 137 9.95 1.77 9.39
CA LYS A 137 9.68 3.07 8.79
C LYS A 137 8.26 3.50 9.06
N ALA A 138 8.05 4.69 9.61
CA ALA A 138 6.74 5.18 9.97
C ALA A 138 6.61 6.70 9.82
N PHE A 139 5.37 7.18 9.67
CA PHE A 139 5.10 8.60 9.73
C PHE A 139 4.90 9.07 11.17
N GLU A 140 5.57 10.17 11.53
CA GLU A 140 5.23 10.96 12.73
C GLU A 140 3.93 11.75 12.51
N LYS A 141 3.61 12.07 11.25
CA LYS A 141 2.41 12.82 10.84
C LYS A 141 1.27 11.92 10.36
N ARG A 142 0.11 12.54 10.08
CA ARG A 142 -1.01 11.84 9.42
C ARG A 142 -0.60 11.37 8.03
N SER A 143 -1.11 10.21 7.63
CA SER A 143 -0.94 9.65 6.30
C SER A 143 -1.96 10.23 5.32
N ILE A 144 -1.58 10.31 4.06
CA ILE A 144 -2.44 10.73 2.95
C ILE A 144 -2.61 9.56 1.98
N TYR A 145 -3.84 9.08 1.84
CA TYR A 145 -4.19 8.01 0.90
C TYR A 145 -4.85 8.50 -0.40
N ASN A 146 -5.28 9.76 -0.48
CA ASN A 146 -6.04 10.26 -1.64
C ASN A 146 -5.22 10.36 -2.94
N VAL A 147 -3.88 10.25 -2.87
CA VAL A 147 -2.99 10.25 -4.03
C VAL A 147 -2.64 8.84 -4.52
N VAL A 148 -3.00 7.79 -3.77
CA VAL A 148 -2.59 6.39 -4.02
C VAL A 148 -3.02 5.93 -5.42
N TYR A 149 -4.16 6.42 -5.89
CA TYR A 149 -4.72 6.13 -7.22
C TYR A 149 -4.54 7.28 -8.23
N GLY A 150 -3.53 8.12 -7.99
CA GLY A 150 -3.18 9.26 -8.83
C GLY A 150 -3.66 10.59 -8.26
N THR A 151 -2.89 11.63 -8.53
CA THR A 151 -3.32 13.02 -8.30
C THR A 151 -4.40 13.44 -9.30
N GLY A 152 -5.14 14.50 -8.99
CA GLY A 152 -6.15 15.04 -9.93
C GLY A 152 -5.58 15.44 -11.30
N LYS A 153 -4.28 15.79 -11.37
CA LYS A 153 -3.59 16.02 -12.64
C LYS A 153 -3.32 14.72 -13.38
N GLU A 154 -2.75 13.73 -12.71
CA GLU A 154 -2.43 12.43 -13.32
C GLU A 154 -3.68 11.68 -13.79
N ILE A 155 -4.80 11.80 -13.07
CA ILE A 155 -6.07 11.19 -13.47
C ILE A 155 -6.56 11.81 -14.79
N LYS A 156 -6.49 13.14 -14.92
CA LYS A 156 -6.86 13.83 -16.17
C LYS A 156 -5.96 13.44 -17.34
N GLU A 157 -4.66 13.33 -17.09
CA GLU A 157 -3.70 12.85 -18.10
C GLU A 157 -3.98 11.39 -18.49
N ALA A 158 -4.30 10.54 -17.52
CA ALA A 158 -4.57 9.13 -17.75
C ALA A 158 -5.86 8.86 -18.52
N ASP A 159 -6.89 9.70 -18.37
CA ASP A 159 -8.10 9.64 -19.18
C ASP A 159 -7.79 9.90 -20.68
N GLU A 160 -6.94 10.90 -20.94
CA GLU A 160 -6.53 11.29 -22.29
C GLU A 160 -5.58 10.28 -22.98
N TYR A 161 -4.91 9.40 -22.22
CA TYR A 161 -4.03 8.37 -22.79
C TYR A 161 -4.72 7.43 -23.76
N GLY A 162 -6.04 7.21 -23.64
CA GLY A 162 -6.81 6.40 -24.58
C GLY A 162 -6.59 6.82 -26.03
N LYS A 163 -6.61 8.14 -26.30
CA LYS A 163 -6.39 8.69 -27.66
C LYS A 163 -5.00 8.39 -28.19
N VAL A 164 -3.99 8.45 -27.33
CA VAL A 164 -2.58 8.16 -27.68
C VAL A 164 -2.39 6.67 -27.93
N ILE A 165 -3.00 5.83 -27.09
CA ILE A 165 -2.97 4.37 -27.19
C ILE A 165 -3.61 3.90 -28.50
N ASP A 166 -4.83 4.37 -28.79
CA ASP A 166 -5.59 4.00 -29.97
C ASP A 166 -4.89 4.44 -31.26
N LYS A 167 -4.33 5.66 -31.27
CA LYS A 167 -3.54 6.15 -32.40
C LYS A 167 -2.32 5.27 -32.65
N HIS A 168 -1.53 4.97 -31.63
CA HIS A 168 -0.34 4.14 -31.78
C HIS A 168 -0.68 2.73 -32.26
N GLN A 169 -1.76 2.12 -31.74
CA GLN A 169 -2.22 0.81 -32.18
C GLN A 169 -2.67 0.84 -33.66
N THR A 170 -3.39 1.89 -34.07
CA THR A 170 -3.78 2.09 -35.47
C THR A 170 -2.57 2.22 -36.38
N ASP A 171 -1.57 3.02 -35.98
CA ASP A 171 -0.33 3.20 -36.74
C ASP A 171 0.45 1.88 -36.88
N ILE A 172 0.44 1.04 -35.84
CA ILE A 172 1.04 -0.30 -35.87
C ILE A 172 0.30 -1.21 -36.87
N ASP A 173 -1.03 -1.17 -36.89
CA ASP A 173 -1.83 -2.00 -37.78
C ASP A 173 -1.70 -1.56 -39.25
N ILE A 174 -1.59 -0.25 -39.50
CA ILE A 174 -1.25 0.30 -40.83
C ILE A 174 0.14 -0.19 -41.25
N TYR A 175 1.13 -0.08 -40.37
CA TYR A 175 2.49 -0.57 -40.65
C TYR A 175 2.52 -2.06 -41.01
N LYS A 176 1.80 -2.91 -40.27
CA LYS A 176 1.69 -4.35 -40.56
C LYS A 176 1.08 -4.61 -41.95
N LYS A 177 -0.03 -3.94 -42.28
CA LYS A 177 -0.67 -4.04 -43.61
C LYS A 177 0.26 -3.60 -44.73
N GLU A 178 1.04 -2.54 -44.54
CA GLU A 178 2.02 -2.09 -45.54
C GLU A 178 3.16 -3.07 -45.74
N LYS A 179 3.64 -3.72 -44.68
CA LYS A 179 4.63 -4.81 -44.78
C LYS A 179 4.06 -6.02 -45.54
N GLU A 180 2.83 -6.42 -45.28
CA GLU A 180 2.15 -7.52 -45.97
C GLU A 180 1.98 -7.26 -47.47
N LYS A 181 1.76 -6.00 -47.87
CA LYS A 181 1.73 -5.58 -49.28
C LYS A 181 3.11 -5.53 -49.94
N GLY A 182 4.18 -5.87 -49.22
CA GLY A 182 5.56 -5.89 -49.75
C GLY A 182 6.31 -4.56 -49.69
N ASN A 183 5.81 -3.56 -48.94
CA ASN A 183 6.50 -2.28 -48.78
C ASN A 183 7.75 -2.44 -47.88
N LYS A 184 8.91 -2.63 -48.51
CA LYS A 184 10.20 -2.78 -47.81
C LYS A 184 10.63 -1.52 -47.05
N ASN A 185 10.17 -0.34 -47.47
CA ASN A 185 10.52 0.95 -46.88
C ASN A 185 9.62 1.38 -45.73
N ALA A 186 8.54 0.63 -45.44
CA ALA A 186 7.68 0.91 -44.30
C ALA A 186 8.48 0.87 -42.99
N LYS A 187 8.31 1.91 -42.16
CA LYS A 187 8.96 2.04 -40.86
C LYS A 187 7.93 1.82 -39.75
N PRO A 188 8.29 1.11 -38.65
CA PRO A 188 7.41 0.99 -37.51
C PRO A 188 7.17 2.37 -36.88
N PRO A 189 5.96 2.66 -36.40
CA PRO A 189 5.71 3.89 -35.66
C PRO A 189 6.53 3.90 -34.36
N GLU A 190 6.95 5.09 -33.96
CA GLU A 190 7.65 5.27 -32.69
C GLU A 190 6.69 5.02 -31.53
N LYS A 191 7.14 4.21 -30.56
CA LYS A 191 6.37 3.94 -29.35
C LYS A 191 6.36 5.19 -28.49
N PRO A 192 5.18 5.69 -28.05
CA PRO A 192 5.12 6.82 -27.14
C PRO A 192 5.97 6.57 -25.89
N LYS A 193 6.57 7.64 -25.35
CA LYS A 193 7.28 7.57 -24.08
C LYS A 193 6.31 7.11 -22.98
N ASP A 194 6.78 6.21 -22.11
CA ASP A 194 6.01 5.66 -20.99
C ASP A 194 4.70 4.94 -21.39
N TYR A 195 4.58 4.47 -22.64
CA TYR A 195 3.38 3.84 -23.18
C TYR A 195 2.80 2.70 -22.32
N GLU A 196 3.64 1.87 -21.70
CA GLU A 196 3.15 0.80 -20.82
C GLU A 196 2.50 1.35 -19.54
N ILE A 197 3.05 2.42 -18.98
CA ILE A 197 2.46 3.11 -17.83
C ILE A 197 1.15 3.78 -18.26
N MET A 198 1.12 4.39 -19.45
CA MET A 198 -0.08 5.01 -20.00
C MET A 198 -1.22 3.98 -20.14
N LYS A 199 -0.91 2.81 -20.71
CA LYS A 199 -1.87 1.72 -20.87
C LYS A 199 -2.42 1.25 -19.53
N LYS A 200 -1.54 0.93 -18.57
CA LYS A 200 -1.94 0.50 -17.22
C LYS A 200 -2.81 1.54 -16.52
N ARG A 201 -2.39 2.81 -16.50
CA ARG A 201 -3.15 3.88 -15.83
C ARG A 201 -4.49 4.14 -16.49
N ASN A 202 -4.58 4.12 -17.83
CA ASN A 202 -5.85 4.29 -18.53
C ASN A 202 -6.83 3.13 -18.24
N GLU A 203 -6.33 1.90 -18.21
CA GLU A 203 -7.10 0.72 -17.81
C GLU A 203 -7.54 0.79 -16.35
N ASP A 204 -6.65 1.18 -15.44
CA ASP A 204 -6.95 1.32 -14.01
C ASP A 204 -8.11 2.27 -13.77
N LEU A 205 -8.14 3.43 -14.45
CA LEU A 205 -9.25 4.39 -14.33
C LEU A 205 -10.57 3.74 -14.75
N LYS A 206 -10.62 3.13 -15.92
CA LYS A 206 -11.85 2.52 -16.46
C LYS A 206 -12.36 1.41 -15.54
N VAL A 207 -11.48 0.47 -15.18
CA VAL A 207 -11.85 -0.73 -14.43
C VAL A 207 -12.21 -0.41 -12.99
N ARG A 208 -11.45 0.46 -12.31
CA ARG A 208 -11.76 0.81 -10.91
C ARG A 208 -13.09 1.57 -10.80
N ASP A 209 -13.35 2.49 -11.73
CA ASP A 209 -14.57 3.30 -11.71
C ASP A 209 -15.78 2.41 -12.04
N GLU A 210 -15.62 1.46 -12.97
CA GLU A 210 -16.62 0.43 -13.24
C GLU A 210 -16.89 -0.47 -12.02
N ASN A 211 -15.85 -0.92 -11.32
CA ASN A 211 -15.99 -1.71 -10.08
C ASN A 211 -16.80 -0.94 -9.03
N GLY A 212 -16.48 0.34 -8.82
CA GLY A 212 -17.21 1.24 -7.92
C GLY A 212 -18.68 1.38 -8.33
N ASN A 213 -18.94 1.64 -9.61
CA ASN A 213 -20.30 1.83 -10.13
C ASN A 213 -21.16 0.55 -10.08
N LYS A 214 -20.54 -0.63 -10.02
CA LYS A 214 -21.23 -1.93 -9.93
C LYS A 214 -21.41 -2.43 -8.50
N GLY A 215 -21.25 -1.56 -7.50
CA GLY A 215 -21.53 -1.85 -6.10
C GLY A 215 -20.41 -2.57 -5.36
N GLY A 216 -19.18 -2.52 -5.89
CA GLY A 216 -17.96 -2.72 -5.10
C GLY A 216 -17.28 -1.37 -4.80
N GLY A 217 -16.04 -1.42 -4.36
CA GLY A 217 -15.14 -0.30 -4.20
C GLY A 217 -14.29 -0.06 -5.45
N PRO A 218 -13.65 1.12 -5.54
CA PRO A 218 -12.83 1.50 -6.70
C PRO A 218 -11.47 0.82 -6.67
N ILE A 219 -11.45 -0.50 -6.82
CA ILE A 219 -10.23 -1.33 -6.78
C ILE A 219 -9.63 -1.37 -8.19
N ALA A 220 -8.39 -0.89 -8.32
CA ALA A 220 -7.65 -0.91 -9.58
C ALA A 220 -6.94 -2.27 -9.80
N PRO A 221 -6.94 -2.79 -11.04
CA PRO A 221 -6.33 -4.08 -11.37
C PRO A 221 -4.80 -4.07 -11.25
N ASN A 222 -4.13 -2.95 -11.53
CA ASN A 222 -2.67 -2.87 -11.47
C ASN A 222 -2.13 -2.34 -10.13
N GLY A 223 -2.98 -2.26 -9.09
CA GLY A 223 -2.61 -1.74 -7.78
C GLY A 223 -2.51 -0.21 -7.73
N SER A 224 -1.76 0.31 -6.75
CA SER A 224 -1.62 1.76 -6.56
C SER A 224 -0.59 2.40 -7.49
N TRP A 225 -0.81 3.66 -7.84
CA TRP A 225 0.12 4.47 -8.61
C TRP A 225 1.21 5.10 -7.73
N HIS A 226 0.84 5.37 -6.47
CA HIS A 226 1.71 5.94 -5.45
C HIS A 226 1.55 5.21 -4.13
N LEU A 227 2.58 5.23 -3.30
CA LEU A 227 2.47 4.86 -1.89
C LEU A 227 1.83 6.02 -1.10
N PRO A 228 1.24 5.75 0.08
CA PRO A 228 0.65 6.82 0.88
C PRO A 228 1.67 7.91 1.23
N GLY A 229 1.22 9.17 1.17
CA GLY A 229 2.04 10.33 1.48
C GLY A 229 1.92 10.78 2.93
N THR A 230 2.58 11.88 3.26
CA THR A 230 2.52 12.51 4.58
C THR A 230 1.72 13.82 4.50
N ALA A 231 0.81 14.04 5.45
CA ALA A 231 0.06 15.29 5.56
C ALA A 231 0.86 16.37 6.31
N ASP A 232 0.30 17.58 6.34
CA ASP A 232 0.91 18.72 7.04
C ASP A 232 0.81 18.62 8.58
N THR A 233 -0.13 17.81 9.08
CA THR A 233 -0.46 17.74 10.52
C THR A 233 -0.04 16.42 11.19
N PRO A 234 0.30 16.45 12.50
CA PRO A 234 0.45 17.65 13.31
C PRO A 234 1.70 18.45 12.93
N THR A 235 1.70 19.75 13.23
CA THR A 235 2.84 20.64 12.95
C THR A 235 4.01 20.37 13.90
N GLY A 236 5.21 20.82 13.54
CA GLY A 236 6.41 20.63 14.35
C GLY A 236 7.06 19.23 14.28
N LEU A 237 6.48 18.29 13.53
CA LEU A 237 7.04 16.96 13.30
C LEU A 237 7.68 16.81 11.91
N LYS A 238 8.42 15.72 11.71
CA LYS A 238 9.12 15.45 10.46
C LYS A 238 8.15 14.99 9.36
N THR A 239 8.47 15.34 8.11
CA THR A 239 7.72 14.92 6.91
C THR A 239 8.38 13.69 6.29
N GLY A 240 7.58 12.78 5.72
CA GLY A 240 8.07 11.52 5.16
C GLY A 240 8.30 10.45 6.22
N LEU A 241 8.63 9.24 5.75
CA LEU A 241 8.90 8.10 6.61
C LEU A 241 10.17 8.36 7.43
N GLN A 242 10.06 8.21 8.75
CA GLN A 242 11.18 8.24 9.68
C GLN A 242 11.61 6.81 10.01
N ASN A 243 12.90 6.62 10.25
CA ASN A 243 13.47 5.31 10.59
C ASN A 243 13.50 5.15 12.11
N TYR A 244 13.02 4.01 12.57
CA TYR A 244 13.06 3.54 13.95
C TYR A 244 13.84 2.23 13.95
N LYS A 245 14.88 2.16 14.78
CA LYS A 245 15.75 0.99 14.91
C LYS A 245 15.64 0.45 16.33
N PRO A 246 15.88 -0.85 16.54
CA PRO A 246 16.01 -1.41 17.88
C PRO A 246 16.96 -0.55 18.72
N ILE A 247 16.58 -0.25 19.96
CA ILE A 247 17.39 0.61 20.84
C ILE A 247 18.81 0.05 21.01
N GLU A 248 18.93 -1.27 21.05
CA GLU A 248 20.20 -2.00 21.14
C GLU A 248 21.13 -1.80 19.94
N TRP A 249 20.61 -1.48 18.74
CA TRP A 249 21.44 -1.20 17.57
C TRP A 249 22.18 0.15 17.64
N ASN A 250 21.86 0.99 18.63
CA ASN A 250 22.50 2.30 18.82
C ASN A 250 23.71 2.24 19.78
N THR A 251 24.18 1.03 20.11
CA THR A 251 25.41 0.78 20.88
C THR A 251 26.62 0.61 19.97
#